data_AF-A0A1I6DPG3-F1
#
_entry.id   AF-A0A1I6DPG3-F1
#
_cell.length_a   1.000
_cell.length_b   1.000
_cell.length_c   1.000
_cell.angle_alpha   90.00
_cell.angle_beta   90.00
_cell.angle_gamma   90.00
#
_symmetry.space_group_name_H-M   'P 1'
#
loop_
_entity.id
_entity.type
_entity.pdbx_description
1 polymer ?
#
loop_
_entity_poly.entity_id
_entity_poly.type
_entity_poly.pdbx_seq_one_letter_code
_entity_poly.pdbx_strand_id
1 'polypeptide(L)'
;MNDIAKLLTPVDAGTAPFPEDSRYHGAPLKTATLADGREVRFTGRRFLPQPGTVDIRSMTRVRGGDRLDLLAAEHFGTPSQGWKLLDANQIRDARTALDEVGARLAIGEAPAFSRDRFK
;
A
#
# COMPACT_ATOMS: atom_id res chain seq x y z
N MET A 1 9.15 -6.93 -30.85
CA MET A 1 8.96 -5.48 -30.90
C MET A 1 9.33 -4.92 -29.54
N ASN A 2 10.31 -4.02 -29.51
CA ASN A 2 11.10 -3.67 -28.32
C ASN A 2 10.31 -2.71 -27.41
N ASP A 3 9.76 -3.23 -26.31
CA ASP A 3 8.88 -2.52 -25.36
C ASP A 3 9.61 -1.50 -24.45
N ILE A 4 10.90 -1.24 -24.68
CA ILE A 4 11.67 -0.19 -23.99
C ILE A 4 11.05 1.21 -24.13
N ALA A 5 10.34 1.47 -25.23
CA ALA A 5 9.64 2.75 -25.41
C ALA A 5 8.55 2.98 -24.34
N LYS A 6 7.89 1.93 -23.85
CA LYS A 6 6.88 2.05 -22.77
C LYS A 6 7.51 2.34 -21.40
N LEU A 7 8.76 1.93 -21.19
CA LEU A 7 9.53 2.24 -19.97
C LEU A 7 10.04 3.68 -19.97
N LEU A 8 10.18 4.30 -21.14
CA LEU A 8 10.71 5.65 -21.33
C LEU A 8 9.61 6.71 -21.48
N THR A 9 8.33 6.30 -21.56
CA THR A 9 7.22 7.25 -21.61
C THR A 9 7.24 8.10 -20.33
N PRO A 10 7.33 9.43 -20.44
CA PRO A 10 7.20 10.30 -19.28
C PRO A 10 5.88 9.98 -18.58
N VAL A 11 5.93 9.82 -17.25
CA VAL A 11 4.70 9.72 -16.47
C VAL A 11 4.04 11.09 -16.49
N ASP A 12 3.04 11.25 -17.34
CA ASP A 12 2.24 12.47 -17.46
C ASP A 12 1.58 12.82 -16.11
N ALA A 13 1.34 14.10 -15.86
CA ALA A 13 0.65 14.55 -14.66
C ALA A 13 -0.80 14.02 -14.67
N GLY A 14 -1.10 13.07 -13.78
CA GLY A 14 -2.39 12.36 -13.78
C GLY A 14 -2.51 11.33 -12.66
N THR A 15 -3.11 10.18 -12.96
CA THR A 15 -3.15 9.03 -12.05
C THR A 15 -1.84 8.26 -12.15
N ALA A 16 -1.25 7.90 -11.01
CA ALA A 16 0.03 7.21 -11.01
C ALA A 16 -0.09 5.80 -11.67
N PRO A 17 0.87 5.39 -12.52
CA PRO A 17 0.80 4.17 -13.34
C PRO A 17 1.16 2.92 -12.53
N PHE A 18 0.48 2.71 -11.41
CA PHE A 18 0.67 1.52 -10.59
C PHE A 18 -0.28 0.40 -11.01
N PRO A 19 0.16 -0.86 -10.95
CA PRO A 19 -0.72 -2.00 -11.20
C PRO A 19 -1.88 -2.02 -10.20
N GLU A 20 -2.96 -2.71 -10.55
CA GLU A 20 -4.22 -2.75 -9.77
C GLU A 20 -4.01 -3.26 -8.34
N ASP A 21 -3.03 -4.14 -8.14
CA ASP A 21 -2.68 -4.75 -6.86
C ASP A 21 -1.78 -3.86 -5.96
N SER A 22 -1.37 -2.69 -6.46
CA SER A 22 -0.55 -1.74 -5.71
C SER A 22 -1.38 -0.95 -4.70
N ARG A 23 -0.78 -0.71 -3.52
CA ARG A 23 -1.33 0.22 -2.51
C ARG A 23 -1.65 1.61 -3.08
N TYR A 24 -0.90 2.05 -4.09
CA TYR A 24 -1.02 3.37 -4.69
C TYR A 24 -1.76 3.36 -6.02
N HIS A 25 -2.40 2.25 -6.40
CA HIS A 25 -3.27 2.22 -7.57
C HIS A 25 -4.36 3.32 -7.47
N GLY A 26 -4.53 4.11 -8.52
CA GLY A 26 -5.48 5.23 -8.53
C GLY A 26 -5.04 6.49 -7.77
N ALA A 27 -3.87 6.48 -7.11
CA ALA A 27 -3.38 7.64 -6.37
C ALA A 27 -3.03 8.80 -7.32
N PRO A 28 -3.32 10.06 -6.93
CA PRO A 28 -2.91 11.21 -7.71
C PRO A 28 -1.38 11.32 -7.73
N LEU A 29 -0.80 11.63 -8.89
CA LEU A 29 0.59 12.01 -8.99
C LEU A 29 0.70 13.54 -8.84
N LYS A 30 1.60 13.98 -7.96
CA LYS A 30 1.85 15.41 -7.67
C LYS A 30 3.29 15.75 -8.01
N THR A 31 3.54 17.03 -8.29
CA THR A 31 4.88 17.56 -8.52
C THR A 31 5.20 18.61 -7.44
N ALA A 32 6.44 18.63 -6.97
CA ALA A 32 6.98 19.70 -6.14
C ALA A 32 8.33 20.15 -6.68
N THR A 33 8.58 21.44 -6.64
CA THR A 33 9.90 22.01 -6.90
C THR A 33 10.68 22.06 -5.59
N LEU A 34 11.84 21.41 -5.55
CA LEU A 34 12.75 21.42 -4.42
C LEU A 34 13.51 22.75 -4.34
N ALA A 35 14.15 23.01 -3.19
CA ALA A 35 14.93 24.22 -2.98
C ALA A 35 16.10 24.41 -3.96
N ASP A 36 16.60 23.31 -4.55
CA ASP A 36 17.65 23.31 -5.58
C ASP A 36 17.11 23.44 -7.02
N GLY A 37 15.80 23.69 -7.18
CA GLY A 37 15.14 23.85 -8.48
C GLY A 37 14.72 22.55 -9.16
N ARG A 38 15.03 21.37 -8.60
CA ARG A 38 14.58 20.10 -9.19
C ARG A 38 13.08 19.90 -9.02
N GLU A 39 12.41 19.49 -10.09
CA GLU A 39 11.04 18.98 -10.01
C GLU A 39 11.04 17.50 -9.61
N VAL A 40 10.34 17.17 -8.53
CA VAL A 40 10.11 15.79 -8.09
C VAL A 40 8.63 15.42 -8.21
N ARG A 41 8.37 14.26 -8.82
CA ARG A 41 7.03 13.66 -8.84
C ARG A 41 6.88 12.69 -7.68
N PHE A 42 5.74 12.73 -7.02
CA PHE A 42 5.44 11.88 -5.86
C PHE A 42 3.96 11.52 -5.81
N THR A 43 3.64 10.39 -5.18
CA THR A 43 2.27 9.96 -4.98
C THR A 43 1.58 10.81 -3.91
N GLY A 44 0.30 11.12 -4.11
CA GLY A 44 -0.54 11.68 -3.07
C GLY A 44 -0.57 10.81 -1.82
N ARG A 45 -0.82 11.44 -0.67
CA ARG A 45 -0.92 10.74 0.62
C ARG A 45 -2.13 9.81 0.60
N ARG A 46 -1.93 8.59 1.10
CA ARG A 46 -3.00 7.64 1.45
C ARG A 46 -2.97 7.47 2.97
N PHE A 47 -4.08 7.77 3.62
CA PHE A 47 -4.26 7.53 5.05
C PHE A 47 -4.68 6.09 5.30
N LEU A 48 -4.45 5.60 6.52
CA LEU A 48 -5.00 4.33 6.96
C LEU A 48 -6.53 4.36 6.85
N PRO A 49 -7.17 3.21 6.56
CA PRO A 49 -8.63 3.12 6.53
C PRO A 49 -9.20 3.46 7.91
N GLN A 50 -10.41 4.02 7.96
CA GLN A 50 -11.08 4.29 9.23
C GLN A 50 -11.35 2.97 9.98
N PRO A 51 -11.20 2.92 11.31
CA PRO A 51 -11.58 1.76 12.10
C PRO A 51 -13.02 1.31 11.79
N GLY A 52 -13.24 0.00 11.66
CA GLY A 52 -14.55 -0.57 11.33
C GLY A 52 -14.94 -0.53 9.85
N THR A 53 -14.12 0.07 8.97
CA THR A 53 -14.39 0.05 7.51
C THR A 53 -13.71 -1.09 6.78
N VAL A 54 -12.79 -1.81 7.43
CA VAL A 54 -12.08 -2.95 6.86
C VAL A 54 -12.97 -4.19 6.96
N ASP A 55 -13.14 -4.90 5.85
CA ASP A 55 -13.81 -6.20 5.85
C ASP A 55 -12.81 -7.29 6.30
N ILE A 56 -12.98 -7.74 7.54
CA ILE A 56 -12.10 -8.73 8.16
C ILE A 56 -12.59 -10.13 7.79
N ARG A 57 -11.76 -10.87 7.05
CA ARG A 57 -12.05 -12.24 6.60
C ARG A 57 -11.61 -13.29 7.62
N SER A 58 -10.47 -13.06 8.28
CA SER A 58 -9.93 -13.99 9.27
C SER A 58 -8.96 -13.30 10.24
N MET A 59 -8.46 -14.08 11.19
CA MET A 59 -7.47 -13.65 12.19
C MET A 59 -6.33 -14.66 12.21
N THR A 60 -5.09 -14.17 12.30
CA THR A 60 -3.90 -14.99 12.53
C THR A 60 -3.15 -14.54 13.78
N ARG A 61 -2.11 -15.27 14.17
CA ARG A 61 -1.20 -14.89 15.26
C ARG A 61 0.21 -14.78 14.74
N VAL A 62 0.93 -13.76 15.19
CA VAL A 62 2.36 -13.60 14.91
C VAL A 62 3.13 -14.77 15.53
N ARG A 63 3.97 -15.42 14.74
CA ARG A 63 4.88 -16.48 15.16
C ARG A 63 6.32 -15.96 15.11
N GLY A 64 7.20 -16.57 15.90
CA GLY A 64 8.62 -16.26 15.85
C GLY A 64 9.19 -16.53 14.45
N GLY A 65 9.82 -15.52 13.86
CA GLY A 65 10.39 -15.61 12.51
C GLY A 65 9.42 -15.30 11.37
N ASP A 66 8.16 -14.92 11.67
CA ASP A 66 7.24 -14.45 10.64
C ASP A 66 7.82 -13.24 9.89
N ARG A 67 7.51 -13.16 8.60
CA ARG A 67 7.83 -12.01 7.76
C ARG A 67 6.56 -11.49 7.08
N LEU A 68 6.46 -10.17 7.00
CA LEU A 68 5.28 -9.49 6.46
C LEU A 68 4.98 -9.90 5.01
N ASP A 69 6.01 -10.08 4.19
CA ASP A 69 5.89 -10.51 2.79
C ASP A 69 5.41 -11.97 2.67
N LEU A 70 5.84 -12.86 3.56
CA LEU A 70 5.38 -14.25 3.58
C LEU A 70 3.92 -14.36 4.02
N LEU A 71 3.53 -13.65 5.09
CA LEU A 71 2.14 -13.57 5.52
C LEU A 71 1.24 -12.97 4.43
N ALA A 72 1.76 -12.00 3.67
CA ALA A 72 1.05 -11.42 2.54
C ALA A 72 0.87 -12.42 1.39
N ALA A 73 1.92 -13.16 1.05
CA ALA A 73 1.85 -14.22 0.04
C ALA A 73 0.84 -15.31 0.44
N GLU A 74 0.84 -15.71 1.73
CA GLU A 74 -0.08 -16.72 2.27
C GLU A 74 -1.55 -16.27 2.20
N HIS A 75 -1.85 -15.04 2.61
CA HIS A 75 -3.24 -14.58 2.80
C HIS A 75 -3.83 -13.78 1.63
N PHE A 76 -2.98 -13.25 0.75
CA PHE A 76 -3.39 -12.43 -0.38
C PHE A 76 -2.81 -12.89 -1.72
N GLY A 77 -2.02 -13.97 -1.73
CA GLY A 77 -1.47 -14.58 -2.94
C GLY A 77 -0.23 -13.88 -3.51
N THR A 78 0.18 -12.72 -2.95
CA THR A 78 1.38 -12.00 -3.38
C THR A 78 2.11 -11.31 -2.22
N PRO A 79 3.45 -11.38 -2.18
CA PRO A 79 4.25 -10.73 -1.14
C PRO A 79 4.16 -9.19 -1.18
N SER A 80 3.83 -8.60 -2.33
CA SER A 80 3.69 -7.15 -2.47
C SER A 80 2.48 -6.57 -1.73
N GLN A 81 1.52 -7.42 -1.32
CA GLN A 81 0.28 -7.01 -0.67
C GLN A 81 0.35 -6.92 0.87
N GLY A 82 1.55 -6.92 1.47
CA GLY A 82 1.71 -6.75 2.92
C GLY A 82 1.07 -5.49 3.50
N TRP A 83 0.87 -4.46 2.67
CA TRP A 83 0.14 -3.25 3.06
C TRP A 83 -1.32 -3.49 3.45
N LYS A 84 -1.99 -4.54 2.94
CA LYS A 84 -3.36 -4.90 3.33
C LYS A 84 -3.42 -5.31 4.80
N LEU A 85 -2.42 -6.07 5.26
CA LEU A 85 -2.27 -6.45 6.66
C LEU A 85 -2.08 -5.22 7.56
N LEU A 86 -1.26 -4.27 7.11
CA LEU A 86 -1.01 -3.02 7.84
C LEU A 86 -2.27 -2.16 7.94
N ASP A 87 -2.97 -1.98 6.82
CA ASP A 87 -4.25 -1.24 6.74
C ASP A 87 -5.30 -1.87 7.68
N ALA A 88 -5.42 -3.20 7.69
CA ALA A 88 -6.37 -3.93 8.52
C ALA A 88 -6.11 -3.80 10.03
N ASN A 89 -4.86 -3.61 10.44
CA ASN A 89 -4.44 -3.55 11.84
C ASN A 89 -4.06 -2.13 12.31
N GLN A 90 -4.31 -1.11 11.48
CA GLN A 90 -3.97 0.29 11.77
C GLN A 90 -2.47 0.53 12.04
N ILE A 91 -1.61 -0.28 11.41
CA ILE A 91 -0.16 -0.24 11.62
C ILE A 91 0.45 0.77 10.64
N ARG A 92 1.11 1.80 11.19
CA ARG A 92 1.75 2.86 10.40
C ARG A 92 3.17 2.51 9.96
N ASP A 93 3.95 1.92 10.87
CA ASP A 93 5.31 1.46 10.59
C ASP A 93 5.30 -0.05 10.31
N ALA A 94 5.58 -0.42 9.07
CA ALA A 94 5.60 -1.82 8.66
C ALA A 94 6.62 -2.66 9.45
N ARG A 95 7.70 -2.05 9.94
CA ARG A 95 8.76 -2.73 10.68
C ARG A 95 8.29 -3.28 12.02
N THR A 96 7.29 -2.65 12.63
CA THR A 96 6.79 -3.04 13.95
C THR A 96 5.66 -4.04 13.88
N ALA A 97 5.23 -4.45 12.67
CA ALA A 97 4.00 -5.19 12.48
C ALA A 97 4.00 -6.58 13.13
N LEU A 98 5.20 -7.14 13.36
CA LEU A 98 5.43 -8.51 13.82
C LEU A 98 6.35 -8.58 15.05
N ASP A 99 6.57 -7.46 15.75
CA ASP A 99 7.50 -7.41 16.89
C ASP A 99 7.01 -8.24 18.08
N GLU A 100 5.69 -8.36 18.24
CA GLU A 100 5.07 -9.06 19.36
C GLU A 100 4.59 -10.46 18.94
N VAL A 101 5.42 -11.48 19.20
CA VAL A 101 5.04 -12.88 19.01
C VAL A 101 3.80 -13.22 19.85
N GLY A 102 2.81 -13.86 19.21
CA GLY A 102 1.52 -14.22 19.82
C GLY A 102 0.41 -13.18 19.63
N ALA A 103 0.74 -11.95 19.22
CA ALA A 103 -0.23 -10.91 18.91
C ALA A 103 -1.18 -11.35 17.79
N ARG A 104 -2.44 -10.92 17.88
CA ARG A 104 -3.47 -11.23 16.88
C ARG A 104 -3.42 -10.20 15.75
N LEU A 105 -3.41 -10.68 14.51
CA LEU A 105 -3.49 -9.84 13.32
C LEU A 105 -4.78 -10.14 12.55
N ALA A 106 -5.51 -9.08 12.24
CA ALA A 106 -6.65 -9.13 11.34
C ALA A 106 -6.19 -9.29 9.90
N ILE A 107 -6.80 -10.23 9.16
CA ILE A 107 -6.63 -10.40 7.73
C ILE A 107 -7.89 -9.88 7.06
N GLY A 108 -7.76 -8.78 6.32
CA GLY A 108 -8.91 -8.12 5.72
C GLY A 108 -8.51 -7.15 4.63
N GLU A 109 -9.51 -6.63 3.93
CA GLU A 109 -9.32 -5.66 2.86
C GLU A 109 -10.09 -4.38 3.18
N ALA A 110 -9.38 -3.25 3.09
CA ALA A 110 -10.01 -1.93 3.15
C ALA A 110 -10.79 -1.68 1.85
N PRO A 111 -11.86 -0.88 1.90
CA PRO A 111 -12.55 -0.44 0.70
C PRO A 111 -11.56 0.28 -0.22
N ALA A 112 -11.82 0.19 -1.53
CA ALA A 112 -11.01 0.86 -2.54
C ALA A 112 -10.76 2.32 -2.19
N PHE A 113 -9.54 2.79 -2.43
CA PHE A 113 -9.16 4.17 -2.17
C PHE A 113 -10.05 5.12 -3.02
N SER A 114 -10.89 5.92 -2.36
CA SER A 114 -11.72 6.93 -3.01
C SER A 114 -11.18 8.34 -2.75
N ARG A 115 -11.04 9.12 -3.83
CA ARG A 115 -10.54 10.51 -3.82
C ARG A 115 -11.52 11.48 -3.17
N ASP A 116 -12.81 11.14 -3.11
CA ASP A 116 -13.87 12.05 -2.65
C ASP A 116 -14.00 12.12 -1.12
N ARG A 117 -13.27 11.30 -0.36
CA ARG A 117 -13.38 11.26 1.11
C ARG A 117 -12.66 12.38 1.86
N PHE A 118 -12.01 13.32 1.16
CA PHE A 118 -11.24 14.41 1.77
C PHE A 118 -11.58 15.79 1.20
N LYS A 119 -12.78 15.95 0.62
CA LYS A 119 -13.40 17.26 0.35
C LYS A 119 -14.21 17.68 1.57
#